data_AF-A0A7Y6CVX5-F1
#
_entry.id   AF-A0A7Y6CVX5-F1
#
_cell.length_a   1.000
_cell.length_b   1.000
_cell.length_c   1.000
_cell.angle_alpha   90.00
_cell.angle_beta   90.00
_cell.angle_gamma   90.00
#
_symmetry.space_group_name_H-M   'P 1'
#
loop_
_entity.id
_entity.type
_entity.pdbx_description
1 polymer ?
#
loop_
_entity_poly.entity_id
_entity_poly.type
_entity_poly.pdbx_seq_one_letter_code
_entity_poly.pdbx_strand_id
1 'polypeptide(L)'
;MIWEVFRQERKGQPFVHGGSFHAPDQEFADAYAREFYARRQESVALWVVPRDAIHAIEEFPDEFDLKYRRVDGYSIKARLKEARERAGATAEAASE
;
A
#
# COMPACT_ATOMS: atom_id res chain seq x y z
N MET A 1 17.15 19.16 8.99
CA MET A 1 16.16 18.07 8.86
C MET A 1 15.56 18.12 7.46
N ILE A 2 15.21 16.98 6.86
CA ILE A 2 14.57 16.97 5.54
C ILE A 2 13.05 16.95 5.71
N TRP A 3 12.37 17.77 4.92
CA TRP A 3 10.92 17.93 4.90
C TRP A 3 10.39 17.57 3.53
N GLU A 4 9.24 16.91 3.51
CA GLU A 4 8.51 16.55 2.31
C GLU A 4 7.26 17.43 2.17
N VAL A 5 7.01 17.92 0.96
CA VAL A 5 5.87 18.77 0.65
C VAL A 5 4.94 18.05 -0.29
N PHE A 6 3.67 18.00 0.09
CA PHE A 6 2.60 17.56 -0.78
C PHE A 6 1.66 18.73 -1.05
N ARG A 7 1.29 18.93 -2.31
CA ARG A 7 0.44 20.03 -2.75
C ARG A 7 -0.87 19.53 -3.31
N GLN A 8 -1.94 20.26 -3.01
CA GLN A 8 -3.24 20.09 -3.65
C GLN A 8 -3.46 21.27 -4.59
N GLU A 9 -3.49 21.05 -5.90
CA GLU A 9 -3.65 22.12 -6.89
C GLU A 9 -5.09 22.66 -6.96
N ARG A 10 -6.09 21.80 -6.74
CA ARG A 10 -7.51 22.16 -6.74
C ARG A 10 -8.24 21.48 -5.61
N LYS A 11 -9.25 22.15 -5.04
CA LYS A 11 -10.05 21.61 -3.93
C LYS A 11 -10.67 20.26 -4.32
N GLY A 12 -10.44 19.25 -3.50
CA GLY A 12 -10.96 17.90 -3.70
C GLY A 12 -10.05 16.96 -4.52
N GLN A 13 -8.93 17.45 -5.05
CA GLN A 13 -7.90 16.59 -5.66
C GLN A 13 -7.02 15.95 -4.58
N PRO A 14 -6.40 14.79 -4.85
CA PRO A 14 -5.40 14.25 -3.95
C PRO A 14 -4.21 15.20 -3.80
N PHE A 15 -3.54 15.12 -2.65
CA PHE A 15 -2.25 15.75 -2.47
C PHE A 15 -1.20 15.00 -3.29
N VAL A 16 -0.42 15.72 -4.08
CA VAL A 16 0.66 15.19 -4.91
C VAL A 16 1.99 15.64 -4.35
N HIS A 17 2.98 14.76 -4.34
CA HIS A 17 4.33 15.12 -3.91
C HIS A 17 4.89 16.22 -4.81
N GLY A 18 5.25 17.36 -4.20
CA GLY A 18 5.80 18.52 -4.89
C GLY A 18 7.32 18.60 -4.81
N GLY A 19 7.93 17.97 -3.80
CA GLY A 19 9.37 17.94 -3.60
C GLY A 19 9.77 17.92 -2.13
N SER A 20 11.07 18.10 -1.89
CA SER A 20 11.66 18.09 -0.55
C SER A 20 12.61 19.28 -0.36
N PHE A 21 12.80 19.70 0.89
CA PHE A 21 13.78 20.73 1.25
C PHE A 21 14.33 20.53 2.66
N HIS A 22 15.41 21.25 2.97
CA HIS A 22 16.02 21.24 4.31
C HIS A 22 15.52 22.43 5.13
N ALA A 23 15.12 22.18 6.38
CA ALA A 23 14.78 23.22 7.35
C ALA A 23 15.22 22.82 8.76
N PRO A 24 15.45 23.81 9.65
CA PRO A 24 15.84 23.58 11.04
C PRO A 24 14.67 23.12 11.92
N ASP A 25 13.47 23.64 11.71
CA ASP A 25 12.26 23.38 12.52
C ASP A 25 10.97 23.45 11.68
N GLN A 26 9.82 23.15 12.31
CA GLN A 26 8.51 23.15 11.66
C GLN A 26 8.05 24.56 11.25
N GLU A 27 8.27 25.58 12.07
CA GLU A 27 7.79 26.94 11.76
C GLU A 27 8.48 27.50 10.52
N PHE A 28 9.80 27.29 10.42
CA PHE A 28 10.57 27.63 9.24
C PHE A 28 10.14 26.81 8.02
N ALA A 29 9.91 25.51 8.21
CA ALA A 29 9.45 24.64 7.12
C ALA A 29 8.09 25.09 6.55
N ASP A 30 7.14 25.47 7.40
CA ASP A 30 5.83 25.97 6.98
C ASP A 30 5.95 27.28 6.19
N ALA A 31 6.77 28.23 6.68
CA ALA A 31 7.00 29.49 6.00
C ALA A 31 7.64 29.28 4.62
N TYR A 32 8.67 28.44 4.56
CA TYR A 32 9.37 28.11 3.32
C TYR A 32 8.45 27.38 2.33
N ALA A 33 7.66 26.42 2.80
CA ALA A 33 6.73 25.68 1.95
C ALA A 33 5.68 26.60 1.32
N ARG A 34 5.12 27.56 2.08
CA ARG A 34 4.18 28.55 1.54
C ARG A 34 4.82 29.44 0.47
N GLU A 35 6.05 29.87 0.69
CA GLU A 35 6.76 30.74 -0.24
C GLU A 35 7.11 30.03 -1.56
N PHE A 36 7.51 28.76 -1.53
CA PHE A 36 7.93 28.07 -2.76
C PHE A 36 6.83 27.28 -3.45
N TYR A 37 5.84 26.77 -2.72
CA TYR A 37 4.84 25.83 -3.27
C TYR A 37 3.40 26.37 -3.32
N ALA A 38 3.10 27.52 -2.70
CA ALA A 38 1.74 28.11 -2.71
C ALA A 38 1.62 29.43 -3.50
N ARG A 39 2.71 29.94 -4.10
CA ARG A 39 2.64 31.19 -4.87
C ARG A 39 1.74 31.04 -6.11
N ARG A 40 1.16 32.17 -6.52
CA ARG A 40 0.34 32.29 -7.75
C ARG A 40 -0.88 31.37 -7.83
N GLN A 41 -1.42 30.92 -6.70
CA GLN A 41 -2.56 29.99 -6.67
C GLN A 41 -2.28 28.65 -7.36
N GLU A 42 -1.02 28.24 -7.44
CA GLU A 42 -0.64 26.92 -7.96
C GLU A 42 -1.08 25.79 -7.02
N SER A 43 -1.31 26.10 -5.74
CA SER A 43 -1.79 25.16 -4.72
C SER A 43 -2.84 25.80 -3.83
N VAL A 44 -3.92 25.08 -3.54
CA VAL A 44 -4.98 25.48 -2.59
C VAL A 44 -4.73 24.99 -1.17
N ALA A 45 -3.88 23.98 -0.99
CA ALA A 45 -3.47 23.46 0.32
C ALA A 45 -2.10 22.76 0.22
N LEU A 46 -1.38 22.72 1.34
CA LEU A 46 -0.09 22.05 1.47
C LEU A 46 -0.10 21.13 2.70
N TRP A 47 0.55 19.97 2.58
CA TRP A 47 1.02 19.17 3.70
C TRP A 47 2.53 19.28 3.76
N VAL A 48 3.05 19.56 4.95
CA VAL A 48 4.49 19.67 5.24
C VAL A 48 4.80 18.68 6.35
N VAL A 49 5.64 17.70 6.05
CA VAL A 49 5.88 16.57 6.95
C VAL A 49 7.39 16.31 7.06
N PRO A 50 7.95 16.05 8.26
CA PRO A 50 9.33 15.60 8.36
C PRO A 50 9.48 14.27 7.62
N ARG A 51 10.56 14.10 6.85
CA ARG A 51 10.83 12.86 6.11
C ARG A 51 10.78 11.63 7.02
N ASP A 52 11.32 11.77 8.23
CA ASP A 52 11.42 10.68 9.21
C ASP A 52 10.06 10.20 9.75
N ALA A 53 8.99 10.97 9.53
CA ALA A 53 7.62 10.59 9.89
C ALA A 53 6.90 9.80 8.76
N ILE A 54 7.53 9.65 7.59
CA ILE A 54 6.97 8.92 6.45
C ILE A 54 7.56 7.52 6.41
N HIS A 55 6.70 6.52 6.49
CA HIS A 55 7.08 5.11 6.41
C HIS A 55 6.84 4.59 4.99
N ALA A 56 7.90 4.14 4.32
CA ALA A 56 7.78 3.42 3.08
C ALA A 56 7.38 1.96 3.37
N ILE A 57 6.36 1.47 2.67
CA ILE A 57 6.01 0.06 2.62
C ILE A 57 6.35 -0.39 1.21
N GLU A 58 7.33 -1.29 1.10
CA GLU A 58 7.79 -1.84 -0.19
C GLU A 58 7.39 -3.31 -0.35
N GLU A 59 7.04 -3.96 0.76
CA GLU A 59 6.59 -5.34 0.78
C GLU A 59 5.09 -5.42 0.44
N PHE A 60 4.81 -5.56 -0.85
CA PHE A 60 3.48 -5.88 -1.34
C PHE A 60 3.45 -7.37 -1.73
N PRO A 61 2.35 -8.09 -1.44
CA PRO A 61 2.19 -9.44 -1.95
C PRO A 61 2.24 -9.39 -3.48
N ASP A 62 3.02 -10.30 -4.08
CA ASP A 62 3.07 -10.44 -5.53
C ASP A 62 1.64 -10.62 -6.06
N GLU A 63 1.25 -9.85 -7.10
CA GLU A 63 -0.08 -9.97 -7.72
C GLU A 63 -0.38 -11.41 -8.16
N PHE A 64 0.66 -12.21 -8.41
CA PHE A 64 0.57 -13.63 -8.77
C PHE A 64 0.51 -14.60 -7.57
N ASP A 65 0.87 -14.16 -6.36
CA ASP A 65 0.75 -14.95 -5.12
C ASP A 65 -0.62 -14.83 -4.45
N LEU A 66 -1.46 -13.92 -4.95
CA LEU A 66 -2.85 -13.79 -4.50
C LEU A 66 -3.69 -14.97 -5.03
N LYS A 67 -3.70 -16.04 -4.24
CA LYS A 67 -4.33 -17.35 -4.47
C LYS A 67 -5.82 -17.32 -4.90
N TYR A 68 -6.48 -16.17 -4.76
CA TYR A 68 -7.88 -15.92 -5.12
C TYR A 68 -8.09 -15.30 -6.51
N ARG A 69 -7.03 -14.88 -7.20
CA ARG A 69 -7.09 -14.24 -8.54
C ARG A 69 -6.87 -15.22 -9.71
N ARG A 70 -6.31 -16.41 -9.45
CA ARG A 70 -6.24 -17.49 -10.45
C ARG A 70 -7.60 -18.19 -10.53
N VAL A 71 -8.21 -18.21 -11.72
CA VAL A 71 -9.31 -19.13 -12.10
C VAL A 71 -8.79 -20.57 -12.23
N ASP A 72 -7.67 -20.89 -11.61
CA ASP A 72 -7.25 -22.25 -11.33
C ASP A 72 -8.02 -22.68 -10.07
N GLY A 73 -9.36 -22.66 -10.17
CA GLY A 73 -10.26 -23.02 -9.09
C GLY A 73 -9.84 -24.36 -8.52
N TYR A 74 -9.94 -24.49 -7.19
CA TYR A 74 -9.75 -25.72 -6.42
C TYR A 74 -9.99 -26.95 -7.29
N SER A 75 -8.91 -27.61 -7.72
CA SER A 75 -8.99 -28.76 -8.62
C SER A 75 -9.94 -29.78 -8.02
N ILE A 76 -11.11 -29.96 -8.62
CA ILE A 76 -12.10 -30.96 -8.20
C ILE A 76 -11.43 -32.35 -8.16
N LYS A 77 -10.44 -32.59 -9.01
CA LYS A 77 -9.64 -33.82 -9.00
C LYS A 77 -8.86 -34.00 -7.70
N ALA A 78 -8.31 -32.92 -7.11
CA ALA A 78 -7.61 -33.00 -5.83
C ALA A 78 -8.58 -33.35 -4.69
N ARG A 79 -9.76 -32.71 -4.64
CA ARG A 79 -10.79 -33.05 -3.64
C ARG A 79 -11.36 -34.46 -3.82
N LEU A 80 -11.54 -34.90 -5.06
CA LEU A 80 -12.03 -36.25 -5.34
C LEU A 80 -10.99 -37.31 -4.97
N LYS A 81 -9.70 -37.03 -5.15
CA LYS A 81 -8.60 -37.89 -4.73
C LYS A 81 -8.53 -37.98 -3.20
N GLU A 82 -8.51 -36.85 -2.51
CA GLU A 82 -8.54 -36.83 -1.03
C GLU A 82 -9.79 -37.52 -0.46
N ALA A 83 -10.95 -37.36 -1.10
CA ALA A 83 -12.18 -38.02 -0.67
C ALA A 83 -12.13 -39.54 -0.89
N ARG A 84 -11.56 -40.01 -2.02
CA ARG A 84 -11.34 -41.44 -2.28
C ARG A 84 -10.34 -42.05 -1.31
N GLU A 85 -9.25 -41.36 -1.02
CA GLU A 85 -8.23 -41.82 -0.08
C GLU A 85 -8.80 -41.92 1.34
N ARG A 86 -9.61 -40.93 1.76
CA ARG A 86 -10.34 -41.01 3.04
C ARG A 86 -11.31 -42.19 3.07
N ALA A 87 -12.12 -42.38 2.03
CA ALA A 87 -13.05 -43.49 1.96
C ALA A 87 -12.36 -44.87 1.92
N GLY A 88 -11.19 -44.95 1.27
CA GLY A 88 -10.34 -46.15 1.27
C GLY A 88 -9.75 -46.44 2.65
N ALA A 89 -9.22 -45.42 3.34
CA ALA A 89 -8.68 -45.57 4.70
C ALA A 89 -9.75 -45.97 5.72
N THR A 90 -10.98 -45.46 5.59
CA THR A 90 -12.11 -45.88 6.45
C THR A 90 -12.56 -47.31 6.16
N ALA A 91 -12.36 -47.81 4.94
CA ALA A 91 -12.71 -49.17 4.55
C ALA A 91 -11.67 -50.20 5.04
N GLU A 92 -10.37 -49.88 4.99
CA GLU A 92 -9.32 -50.72 5.57
C GLU A 92 -9.42 -50.81 7.10
N ALA A 93 -9.65 -49.69 7.78
CA ALA A 93 -9.79 -49.64 9.24
C ALA A 93 -11.05 -50.35 9.78
N ALA A 94 -12.03 -50.69 8.93
CA ALA A 94 -13.23 -51.45 9.29
C ALA A 94 -13.10 -52.96 9.00
N SER A 95 -11.96 -53.39 8.43
CA SER A 95 -11.69 -54.78 8.03
C SER A 95 -10.63 -55.51 8.89
N GLU A 96 -10.02 -54.81 9.84
CA GLU A 96 -9.26 -55.37 10.99
C GLU A 96 -10.14 -55.44 12.25
#